data_AF-A0A7L2UAQ5-F1
#
_entry.id   AF-A0A7L2UAQ5-F1
#
_cell.length_a   1.000
_cell.length_b   1.000
_cell.length_c   1.000
_cell.angle_alpha   90.00
_cell.angle_beta   90.00
_cell.angle_gamma   90.00
#
_symmetry.space_group_name_H-M   'P 1'
#
loop_
_entity.id
_entity.type
_entity.pdbx_description
1 polymer ?
#
loop_
_entity_poly.entity_id
_entity_poly.type
_entity_poly.pdbx_seq_one_letter_code
_entity_poly.pdbx_strand_id
1 'polypeptide(L)'
;GAGVPCLHPGVCPPTLRRRTGSVSAGAVQPTWVPFGSTVAQRRRLRFALDVYDSSWSSRLPQPTYSLGELINVEASVSTGPRLPLRVFVDKCVASPGAPARLKYRVIADNG
;
A
#
# COMPACT_ATOMS: atom_id res chain seq x y z
N GLY A 1 46.42 -11.94 -37.09
CA GLY A 1 47.30 -10.93 -36.46
C GLY A 1 46.46 -9.72 -36.15
N ALA A 2 46.58 -9.02 -35.04
CA ALA A 2 47.61 -8.99 -34.02
C ALA A 2 46.91 -8.79 -32.66
N GLY A 3 47.41 -9.42 -31.60
CA GLY A 3 46.96 -9.14 -30.24
C GLY A 3 47.87 -8.12 -29.57
N VAL A 4 47.31 -7.17 -28.81
CA VAL A 4 47.99 -6.46 -27.70
C VAL A 4 46.90 -5.81 -26.81
N PRO A 5 47.16 -5.47 -25.53
CA PRO A 5 47.02 -6.36 -24.38
C PRO A 5 45.97 -5.84 -23.37
N CYS A 6 45.52 -6.70 -22.45
CA CYS A 6 44.86 -6.21 -21.23
C CYS A 6 45.90 -5.53 -20.33
N LEU A 7 45.87 -4.21 -20.23
CA LEU A 7 46.65 -3.42 -19.28
C LEU A 7 45.99 -3.47 -17.89
N HIS A 8 46.28 -4.51 -17.08
CA HIS A 8 46.00 -4.55 -15.63
C HIS A 8 44.52 -4.31 -15.21
N PRO A 9 44.13 -4.53 -13.93
CA PRO A 9 42.81 -5.05 -13.63
C PRO A 9 41.76 -3.94 -13.46
N GLY A 10 40.58 -4.20 -14.02
CA GLY A 10 39.35 -3.53 -13.61
C GLY A 10 38.70 -2.73 -14.73
N VAL A 11 37.65 -3.33 -15.30
CA VAL A 11 36.63 -2.72 -16.18
C VAL A 11 36.96 -2.72 -17.68
N CYS A 12 36.41 -3.71 -18.38
CA CYS A 12 36.08 -3.60 -19.81
C CYS A 12 34.58 -3.27 -19.96
N PRO A 13 34.19 -2.22 -20.73
CA PRO A 13 32.78 -1.91 -20.96
C PRO A 13 32.13 -2.93 -21.91
N PRO A 14 30.86 -3.31 -21.70
CA PRO A 14 30.20 -4.30 -22.54
C PRO A 14 29.88 -3.70 -23.92
N THR A 15 30.54 -4.22 -24.96
CA THR A 15 30.14 -3.96 -26.35
C THR A 15 28.92 -4.80 -26.71
N LEU A 16 27.77 -4.16 -26.91
CA LEU A 16 26.56 -4.79 -27.44
C LEU A 16 26.74 -5.04 -28.95
N ARG A 17 26.82 -6.31 -29.35
CA ARG A 17 26.78 -6.70 -30.75
C ARG A 17 25.40 -7.29 -31.07
N ARG A 18 24.63 -6.58 -31.88
CA ARG A 18 23.28 -6.99 -32.34
C ARG A 18 23.40 -8.19 -33.29
N ARG A 19 22.81 -9.33 -32.92
CA ARG A 19 22.73 -10.52 -33.79
C ARG A 19 21.50 -10.41 -34.68
N THR A 20 21.69 -10.20 -35.98
CA THR A 20 20.64 -10.33 -37.00
C THR A 20 20.67 -11.73 -37.57
N GLY A 21 19.76 -12.59 -37.10
CA GLY A 21 19.53 -13.91 -37.66
C GLY A 21 18.14 -14.38 -37.27
N SER A 22 17.27 -14.55 -38.27
CA SER A 22 15.94 -15.14 -38.13
C SER A 22 16.10 -16.63 -37.82
N VAL A 23 15.50 -17.10 -36.73
CA VAL A 23 15.41 -18.54 -36.42
C VAL A 23 13.95 -18.90 -36.20
N SER A 24 13.47 -19.81 -37.03
CA SER A 24 12.14 -20.41 -37.05
C SER A 24 11.85 -21.20 -35.77
N ALA A 25 10.59 -21.16 -35.33
CA ALA A 25 10.11 -21.72 -34.08
C ALA A 25 10.09 -23.26 -34.07
N GLY A 26 10.93 -23.86 -33.23
CA GLY A 26 10.60 -25.13 -32.57
C GLY A 26 10.05 -24.80 -31.19
N ALA A 27 8.80 -25.14 -30.91
CA ALA A 27 8.14 -24.84 -29.65
C ALA A 27 8.80 -25.60 -28.48
N VAL A 28 9.83 -25.01 -27.88
CA VAL A 28 10.29 -25.42 -26.56
C VAL A 28 9.25 -24.93 -25.57
N GLN A 29 8.44 -25.84 -25.05
CA GLN A 29 7.52 -25.56 -23.96
C GLN A 29 8.37 -25.10 -22.77
N PRO A 30 8.28 -23.83 -22.33
CA PRO A 30 9.11 -23.38 -21.23
C PRO A 30 8.66 -24.12 -19.96
N THR A 31 9.53 -24.97 -19.42
CA THR A 31 9.40 -25.57 -18.07
C THR A 31 9.63 -24.54 -16.97
N TRP A 32 10.04 -23.33 -17.33
CA TRP A 32 10.09 -22.18 -16.43
C TRP A 32 8.67 -21.76 -16.08
N VAL A 33 8.16 -22.29 -14.97
CA VAL A 33 7.23 -21.52 -14.16
C VAL A 33 8.01 -20.28 -13.76
N PRO A 34 7.64 -19.07 -14.24
CA PRO A 34 8.28 -17.85 -13.77
C PRO A 34 8.15 -17.87 -12.25
N PHE A 35 9.22 -17.53 -11.51
CA PHE A 35 9.08 -17.16 -10.10
C PHE A 35 7.88 -16.24 -10.02
N GLY A 36 6.80 -16.75 -9.43
CA GLY A 36 5.47 -16.22 -9.65
C GLY A 36 5.55 -14.72 -9.46
N SER A 37 5.33 -13.96 -10.54
CA SER A 37 4.95 -12.58 -10.39
C SER A 37 3.66 -12.67 -9.60
N THR A 38 3.76 -12.55 -8.28
CA THR A 38 2.62 -12.42 -7.42
C THR A 38 1.95 -11.17 -7.95
N VAL A 39 0.90 -11.36 -8.76
CA VAL A 39 -0.06 -10.31 -9.02
C VAL A 39 -0.61 -10.03 -7.64
N ALA A 40 0.00 -9.05 -6.96
CA ALA A 40 -0.51 -8.51 -5.73
C ALA A 40 -1.84 -7.90 -6.14
N GLN A 41 -2.91 -8.69 -6.04
CA GLN A 41 -4.24 -8.19 -6.23
C GLN A 41 -4.43 -7.15 -5.15
N ARG A 42 -4.26 -5.86 -5.51
CA ARG A 42 -4.46 -4.72 -4.64
C ARG A 42 -5.94 -4.68 -4.28
N ARG A 43 -6.33 -5.50 -3.31
CA ARG A 43 -7.65 -5.44 -2.71
C ARG A 43 -7.69 -4.16 -1.90
N ARG A 44 -8.42 -3.17 -2.41
CA ARG A 44 -8.63 -1.91 -1.71
C ARG A 44 -9.56 -2.17 -0.53
N LEU A 45 -9.01 -2.15 0.67
CA LEU A 45 -9.80 -2.17 1.90
C LEU A 45 -10.63 -0.89 1.98
N ARG A 46 -11.88 -1.03 2.41
CA ARG A 46 -12.81 0.09 2.60
C ARG A 46 -12.85 0.37 4.10
N PHE A 47 -12.06 1.35 4.53
CA PHE A 47 -12.12 1.85 5.90
C PHE A 47 -13.23 2.88 6.02
N ALA A 48 -13.88 2.92 7.18
CA ALA A 48 -14.87 3.92 7.53
C ALA A 48 -14.62 4.39 8.97
N LEU A 49 -14.98 5.65 9.23
CA LEU A 49 -14.91 6.27 10.54
C LEU A 49 -16.24 6.96 10.79
N ASP A 50 -16.98 6.46 11.76
CA ASP A 50 -18.39 6.78 11.91
C ASP A 50 -18.72 7.10 13.35
N VAL A 51 -19.66 8.02 13.54
CA VAL A 51 -20.07 8.47 14.86
C VAL A 51 -21.34 7.73 15.27
N TYR A 52 -21.38 7.25 16.51
CA TYR A 52 -22.49 6.49 17.06
C TYR A 52 -23.13 7.21 18.25
N ASP A 53 -24.36 6.81 18.57
CA ASP A 53 -25.03 7.20 19.81
C ASP A 53 -24.33 6.63 21.06
N SER A 54 -24.77 7.07 22.24
CA SER A 54 -24.22 6.63 23.53
C SER A 54 -24.36 5.13 23.80
N SER A 55 -25.33 4.48 23.15
CA SER A 55 -25.63 3.05 23.28
C SER A 55 -24.87 2.17 22.28
N TRP A 56 -24.09 2.77 21.37
CA TRP A 56 -23.44 2.09 20.24
C TRP A 56 -24.41 1.34 19.31
N SER A 57 -25.70 1.66 19.35
CA SER A 57 -26.72 0.92 18.59
C SER A 57 -26.94 1.51 17.20
N SER A 58 -26.83 2.83 17.05
CA SER A 58 -27.10 3.52 15.80
C SER A 58 -26.05 4.57 15.45
N ARG A 59 -25.82 4.71 14.14
CA ARG A 59 -24.95 5.75 13.57
C ARG A 59 -25.66 7.09 13.57
N LEU A 60 -24.92 8.14 13.92
CA LEU A 60 -25.35 9.54 13.83
C LEU A 60 -24.88 10.18 12.51
N PRO A 61 -25.79 10.53 11.58
CA PRO A 61 -25.41 11.07 10.27
C PRO A 61 -24.92 12.53 10.32
N GLN A 62 -25.41 13.33 11.26
CA GLN A 62 -25.03 14.74 11.46
C GLN A 62 -24.93 15.04 12.96
N PRO A 63 -23.88 14.56 13.63
CA PRO A 63 -23.78 14.69 15.07
C PRO A 63 -23.46 16.15 15.47
N THR A 64 -24.12 16.64 16.51
CA THR A 64 -23.87 17.94 17.15
C THR A 64 -23.54 17.69 18.61
N TYR A 65 -22.53 18.38 19.14
CA TYR A 65 -22.02 18.16 20.48
C TYR A 65 -21.85 19.46 21.27
N SER A 66 -22.08 19.36 22.57
CA SER A 66 -21.78 20.38 23.57
C SER A 66 -20.47 20.06 24.30
N LEU A 67 -19.86 21.07 24.91
CA LEU A 67 -18.67 20.87 25.75
C LEU A 67 -19.00 19.97 26.94
N GLY A 68 -18.15 18.96 27.15
CA GLY A 68 -18.32 17.96 28.20
C GLY A 68 -19.04 16.69 27.74
N GLU A 69 -19.58 16.66 26.53
CA GLU A 69 -20.17 15.44 25.96
C GLU A 69 -19.11 14.49 25.41
N LEU A 70 -19.42 13.19 25.45
CA LEU A 70 -18.60 12.14 24.88
C LEU A 70 -18.97 11.89 23.41
N ILE A 71 -17.95 11.67 22.59
CA ILE A 71 -18.12 11.34 21.17
C ILE A 71 -17.74 9.88 20.99
N ASN A 72 -18.71 9.05 20.59
CA ASN A 72 -18.47 7.65 20.27
C ASN A 72 -18.10 7.52 18.80
N VAL A 73 -16.85 7.15 18.53
CA VAL A 73 -16.30 7.01 17.17
C VAL A 73 -15.93 5.56 16.92
N GLU A 74 -16.51 4.95 15.89
CA GLU A 74 -16.18 3.61 15.42
C GLU A 74 -15.25 3.69 14.21
N ALA A 75 -14.13 2.97 14.27
CA ALA A 75 -13.26 2.72 13.12
C ALA A 75 -13.50 1.29 12.62
N SER A 76 -13.93 1.15 11.37
CA SER A 76 -14.28 -0.14 10.79
C SER A 76 -13.60 -0.37 9.43
N VAL A 77 -13.53 -1.64 9.03
CA VAL A 77 -13.05 -2.03 7.70
C VAL A 77 -13.99 -3.07 7.09
N SER A 78 -14.49 -2.81 5.88
CA SER A 78 -15.27 -3.80 5.16
C SER A 78 -14.33 -4.83 4.55
N THR A 79 -14.39 -6.06 5.07
CA THR A 79 -13.68 -7.22 4.53
C THR A 79 -14.64 -8.10 3.74
N GLY A 80 -14.15 -8.67 2.64
CA GLY A 80 -14.85 -9.79 2.03
C GLY A 80 -14.91 -11.00 2.98
N PRO A 81 -15.81 -11.96 2.74
CA PRO A 81 -16.18 -13.03 3.69
C PRO A 81 -15.08 -14.02 4.11
N ARG A 82 -13.82 -13.83 3.71
CA ARG A 82 -12.73 -14.82 3.91
C ARG A 82 -11.48 -14.26 4.58
N LEU A 83 -11.50 -13.03 5.08
CA LEU A 83 -10.29 -12.38 5.62
C LEU A 83 -10.59 -11.79 7.00
N PRO A 84 -10.26 -12.49 8.09
CA PRO A 84 -10.30 -11.88 9.42
C PRO A 84 -9.20 -10.82 9.48
N LEU A 85 -9.58 -9.55 9.58
CA LEU A 85 -8.66 -8.44 9.76
C LEU A 85 -8.92 -7.76 11.11
N ARG A 86 -7.87 -7.15 11.66
CA ARG A 86 -7.94 -6.29 12.84
C ARG A 86 -7.61 -4.87 12.42
N VAL A 87 -8.40 -3.92 12.90
CA VAL A 87 -8.20 -2.49 12.66
C VAL A 87 -7.45 -1.89 13.85
N PHE A 88 -6.45 -1.06 13.57
CA PHE A 88 -5.73 -0.25 14.53
C PHE A 88 -5.75 1.21 14.07
N VAL A 89 -5.83 2.13 15.03
CA VAL A 89 -5.76 3.57 14.75
C VAL A 89 -4.40 4.09 15.20
N ASP A 90 -3.53 4.38 14.25
CA ASP A 90 -2.18 4.90 14.52
C ASP A 90 -2.22 6.35 15.05
N LYS A 91 -3.06 7.18 14.44
CA LYS A 91 -3.15 8.60 14.76
C LYS A 91 -4.55 9.15 14.49
N CYS A 92 -5.02 9.99 15.42
CA CYS A 92 -6.26 10.76 15.26
C CYS A 92 -5.97 12.24 15.55
N VAL A 93 -6.38 13.13 14.66
CA VAL A 93 -6.14 14.58 14.78
C VAL A 93 -7.44 15.35 14.59
N ALA A 94 -7.83 16.11 15.59
CA ALA A 94 -8.91 17.08 15.48
C ALA A 94 -8.37 18.40 14.90
N SER A 95 -9.09 18.97 13.94
CA SER A 95 -8.80 20.29 13.35
C SER A 95 -10.08 20.96 12.90
N PRO A 96 -10.18 22.30 12.96
CA PRO A 96 -11.38 23.05 12.55
C PRO A 96 -11.62 23.10 11.03
N GLY A 97 -10.79 22.42 10.23
CA GLY A 97 -10.87 22.37 8.76
C GLY A 97 -9.50 22.08 8.13
N ALA A 98 -9.46 21.69 6.85
CA ALA A 98 -8.20 21.47 6.12
C ALA A 98 -8.02 22.55 5.03
N PRO A 99 -6.83 23.20 4.92
CA PRO A 99 -5.64 23.08 5.78
C PRO A 99 -5.65 24.10 6.96
N ALA A 100 -6.05 23.68 8.17
CA ALA A 100 -5.90 24.51 9.38
C ALA A 100 -4.53 24.35 10.04
N ARG A 101 -4.03 25.45 10.62
CA ARG A 101 -2.81 25.48 11.45
C ARG A 101 -3.01 24.82 12.82
N LEU A 102 -4.20 24.96 13.39
CA LEU A 102 -4.53 24.39 14.70
C LEU A 102 -4.87 22.90 14.53
N LYS A 103 -4.12 22.04 15.25
CA LYS A 103 -4.27 20.59 15.22
C LYS A 103 -4.09 20.06 16.63
N TYR A 104 -5.02 19.20 17.05
CA TYR A 104 -4.97 18.53 18.35
C TYR A 104 -4.86 17.03 18.15
N ARG A 105 -3.86 16.38 18.78
CA ARG A 105 -3.67 14.93 18.68
C ARG A 105 -4.57 14.25 19.70
N VAL A 106 -5.57 13.50 19.23
CA VAL A 106 -6.46 12.67 20.06
C VAL A 106 -5.82 11.30 20.30
N ILE A 107 -5.24 10.71 19.26
CA ILE A 107 -4.46 9.46 19.31
C ILE A 107 -3.12 9.73 18.64
N ALA A 108 -2.05 9.18 19.20
CA ALA A 108 -0.67 9.57 18.92
C ALA A 108 0.28 8.37 19.10
N ASP A 109 1.39 8.36 18.37
CA ASP A 109 2.52 7.46 18.65
C ASP A 109 2.20 5.96 18.47
N ASN A 110 1.37 5.64 17.46
CA ASN A 110 0.96 4.30 17.05
C ASN A 110 -0.12 3.61 17.90
N GLY A 111 -0.97 4.40 18.55
CA GLY A 111 -2.17 3.92 19.25
C GLY A 111 -2.17 4.35 20.70
#